data_AF-A0A850R1C0-F1
#
_entry.id   AF-A0A850R1C0-F1
#
_cell.length_a   1.000
_cell.length_b   1.000
_cell.length_c   1.000
_cell.angle_alpha   90.00
_cell.angle_beta   90.00
_cell.angle_gamma   90.00
#
_symmetry.space_group_name_H-M   'P 1'
#
loop_
_entity.id
_entity.type
_entity.pdbx_description
1 polymer ?
#
loop_
_entity_poly.entity_id
_entity_poly.type
_entity_poly.pdbx_seq_one_letter_code
_entity_poly.pdbx_strand_id
1 'polypeptide(L)'
;MDKIDIIHHGAKDGVTGSCHQLQIEQDGFTSSLLIDCGLFQGRESRPNLDIEFEISTVEALLITHCHIDHIGRIPWLLAKGFTGPIFTTEASAALLPLMLEDSLKLQLGLNKKQCQKFIERIEKQIKPVPYHC
;
A
#
# COMPACT_ATOMS: atom_id res chain seq x y z
N MET A 1 24.33 6.37 -15.19
CA MET A 1 24.83 6.22 -13.80
C MET A 1 23.60 6.10 -12.96
N ASP A 2 23.43 4.94 -12.32
CA ASP A 2 22.16 4.61 -11.68
C ASP A 2 21.95 5.50 -10.46
N LYS A 3 20.79 6.15 -10.39
CA LYS A 3 20.42 7.00 -9.26
C LYS A 3 19.33 6.30 -8.46
N ILE A 4 19.59 6.14 -7.17
CA ILE A 4 18.66 5.54 -6.21
C ILE A 4 18.25 6.63 -5.21
N ASP A 5 16.96 6.77 -4.98
CA ASP A 5 16.41 7.75 -4.04
C ASP A 5 15.28 7.13 -3.20
N ILE A 6 15.07 7.66 -2.00
CA ILE A 6 13.96 7.26 -1.11
C ILE A 6 13.09 8.49 -0.86
N ILE A 7 11.85 8.42 -1.34
CA ILE A 7 10.86 9.47 -1.17
C ILE A 7 9.90 9.05 -0.05
N HIS A 8 9.72 9.91 0.96
CA HIS A 8 8.82 9.63 2.08
C HIS A 8 7.47 10.34 1.87
N HIS A 9 6.40 9.55 1.71
CA HIS A 9 5.02 10.04 1.57
C HIS A 9 4.24 10.03 2.90
N GLY A 10 4.78 9.37 3.93
CA GLY A 10 4.27 9.33 5.28
C GLY A 10 5.28 8.77 6.27
N ALA A 11 4.94 8.76 7.57
CA ALA A 11 5.81 8.30 8.67
C ALA A 11 7.26 8.85 8.67
N LYS A 12 7.50 10.02 8.05
CA LYS A 12 8.83 10.67 8.04
C LYS A 12 9.17 11.29 9.39
N ASP A 13 8.24 12.09 9.90
CA ASP A 13 8.36 12.86 11.14
C ASP A 13 7.29 12.40 12.17
N GLY A 14 6.81 11.17 12.02
CA GLY A 14 5.65 10.63 12.75
C GLY A 14 5.63 9.10 12.78
N VAL A 15 4.61 8.53 13.42
CA VAL A 15 4.51 7.07 13.63
C VAL A 15 3.60 6.41 12.60
N THR A 16 2.50 7.07 12.22
CA THR A 16 1.45 6.46 11.41
C THR A 16 1.50 6.92 9.95
N GLY A 17 0.77 6.20 9.10
CA GLY A 17 0.69 6.51 7.69
C GLY A 17 1.92 6.10 6.89
N SER A 18 2.61 5.01 7.30
CA SER A 18 3.80 4.49 6.63
C SER A 18 3.55 4.38 5.12
N CYS A 19 4.42 5.03 4.35
CA CYS A 19 4.35 5.06 2.90
C CYS A 19 5.65 5.67 2.37
N HIS A 20 6.46 4.84 1.73
CA HIS A 20 7.77 5.23 1.21
C HIS A 20 7.95 4.70 -0.19
N GLN A 21 8.70 5.40 -1.03
CA GLN A 21 8.95 5.01 -2.41
C GLN A 21 10.45 4.91 -2.64
N LEU A 22 10.91 3.71 -3.00
CA LEU A 22 12.25 3.48 -3.49
C LEU A 22 12.24 3.74 -5.00
N GLN A 23 12.84 4.84 -5.43
CA GLN A 23 12.92 5.23 -6.83
C GLN A 23 14.30 4.87 -7.40
N ILE A 24 14.29 4.27 -8.59
CA ILE A 24 15.49 3.86 -9.32
C ILE A 24 15.41 4.49 -10.70
N GLU A 25 16.46 5.24 -11.06
CA GLU A 25 16.64 5.81 -12.39
C GLU A 25 17.84 5.14 -13.05
N GLN A 26 17.59 4.41 -14.13
CA GLN A 26 18.58 3.67 -14.90
C GLN A 26 18.35 3.91 -16.40
N ASP A 27 19.42 4.29 -17.11
CA ASP A 27 19.41 4.53 -18.57
C ASP A 27 18.28 5.46 -19.06
N GLY A 28 17.91 6.47 -18.26
CA GLY A 28 16.85 7.43 -18.57
C GLY A 28 15.42 6.93 -18.31
N PHE A 29 15.26 5.72 -17.77
CA PHE A 29 13.99 5.18 -17.31
C PHE A 29 13.90 5.25 -15.79
N THR A 30 12.73 5.64 -15.29
CA THR A 30 12.42 5.69 -13.85
C THR A 30 11.42 4.61 -13.50
N SER A 31 11.79 3.73 -12.58
CA SER A 31 10.91 2.76 -11.94
C SER A 31 10.95 2.94 -10.42
N SER A 32 9.97 2.40 -9.73
CA SER A 32 9.92 2.50 -8.27
C SER A 32 9.12 1.39 -7.62
N LEU A 33 9.47 1.11 -6.37
CA LEU A 33 8.74 0.25 -5.46
C LEU A 33 8.09 1.12 -4.40
N LEU A 34 6.78 0.96 -4.19
CA LEU A 34 6.11 1.55 -3.04
C LEU A 34 6.21 0.58 -1.86
N ILE A 35 6.56 1.08 -0.69
CA ILE A 35 6.72 0.34 0.56
C ILE A 35 5.67 0.88 1.52
N ASP A 36 4.72 0.02 1.84
CA ASP A 36 3.50 0.32 2.59
C ASP A 36 2.62 1.41 1.97
N CYS A 37 1.35 1.42 2.37
CA CYS A 37 0.37 2.43 2.01
C CYS A 37 -0.64 2.54 3.15
N GLY A 38 -0.21 3.13 4.25
CA GLY A 38 -0.92 3.10 5.52
C GLY A 38 -1.72 4.35 5.85
N LEU A 39 -2.70 4.23 6.76
CA LEU A 39 -3.49 5.37 7.24
C LEU A 39 -2.78 6.16 8.32
N PHE A 40 -2.93 7.48 8.26
CA PHE A 40 -2.57 8.33 9.39
C PHE A 40 -3.65 8.24 10.47
N GLN A 41 -3.26 8.07 11.74
CA GLN A 41 -4.19 7.83 12.84
C GLN A 41 -3.97 8.80 14.02
N GLY A 42 -4.99 8.92 14.88
CA GLY A 42 -4.91 9.74 16.09
C GLY A 42 -4.62 11.21 15.78
N ARG A 43 -3.58 11.76 16.41
CA ARG A 43 -3.18 13.18 16.22
C ARG A 43 -2.61 13.47 14.84
N GLU A 44 -2.16 12.45 14.13
CA GLU A 44 -1.61 12.56 12.78
C GLU A 44 -2.69 12.38 11.69
N SER A 45 -3.92 12.04 12.10
CA SER A 45 -5.04 11.78 11.19
C SER A 45 -5.23 12.92 10.19
N ARG A 46 -5.33 12.55 8.91
CA ARG A 46 -5.57 13.49 7.83
C ARG A 46 -7.03 13.42 7.38
N PRO A 47 -7.65 14.57 7.04
CA PRO A 47 -9.02 14.57 6.52
C PRO A 47 -9.10 13.97 5.11
N ASN A 48 -8.01 14.09 4.33
CA ASN A 48 -7.89 13.47 3.03
C ASN A 48 -7.00 12.22 3.11
N LEU A 49 -7.48 11.14 2.50
CA LEU A 49 -6.80 9.84 2.42
C LEU A 49 -6.28 9.53 1.01
N ASP A 50 -6.46 10.47 0.08
CA ASP A 50 -6.02 10.36 -1.30
C ASP A 50 -4.50 10.16 -1.42
N ILE A 51 -4.12 9.51 -2.52
CA ILE A 51 -2.73 9.41 -2.95
C ILE A 51 -2.39 10.68 -3.75
N GLU A 52 -1.65 11.58 -3.09
CA GLU A 52 -1.28 12.91 -3.58
C GLU A 52 -0.03 12.92 -4.47
N PHE A 53 0.63 11.77 -4.63
CA PHE A 53 1.82 11.60 -5.46
C PHE A 53 1.53 10.81 -6.74
N GLU A 54 2.44 10.93 -7.72
CA GLU A 54 2.38 10.18 -8.97
C GLU A 54 2.72 8.71 -8.76
N ILE A 55 1.90 7.82 -9.32
CA ILE A 55 2.08 6.36 -9.20
C ILE A 55 2.50 5.70 -10.52
N SER A 56 2.72 6.49 -11.58
CA SER A 56 3.00 6.01 -12.93
C SER A 56 4.30 5.20 -13.02
N THR A 57 5.25 5.48 -12.14
CA THR A 57 6.53 4.75 -12.03
C THR A 57 6.49 3.62 -11.00
N VAL A 58 5.37 3.42 -10.28
CA VAL A 58 5.28 2.40 -9.23
C VAL A 58 4.95 1.05 -9.83
N GLU A 59 5.94 0.16 -9.86
CA GLU A 59 5.80 -1.16 -10.49
C GLU A 59 5.18 -2.18 -9.54
N ALA A 60 5.43 -2.05 -8.24
CA ALA A 60 4.93 -2.97 -7.23
C ALA A 60 4.71 -2.27 -5.87
N LEU A 61 3.93 -2.92 -5.02
CA LEU A 61 3.74 -2.55 -3.63
C LEU A 61 4.35 -3.64 -2.75
N LEU A 62 5.22 -3.27 -1.82
CA LEU A 62 5.74 -4.14 -0.77
C LEU A 62 5.03 -3.80 0.54
N ILE A 63 4.41 -4.78 1.18
CA ILE A 63 3.80 -4.62 2.51
C ILE A 63 4.67 -5.29 3.54
N THR A 64 5.11 -4.49 4.52
CA THR A 64 5.96 -4.96 5.62
C THR A 64 5.19 -5.84 6.60
N HIS A 65 3.98 -5.42 6.99
CA HIS A 65 3.05 -6.16 7.85
C HIS A 65 1.63 -5.56 7.79
N CYS A 66 0.65 -6.21 8.42
CA CYS A 66 -0.77 -5.93 8.22
C CYS A 66 -1.43 -4.95 9.21
N HIS A 67 -0.67 -4.07 9.88
CA HIS A 67 -1.30 -3.01 10.66
C HIS A 67 -1.87 -1.90 9.77
N ILE A 68 -2.96 -1.27 10.21
CA ILE A 68 -3.74 -0.31 9.42
C ILE A 68 -2.93 0.95 9.05
N ASP A 69 -1.98 1.35 9.88
CA ASP A 69 -1.01 2.40 9.59
C ASP A 69 0.07 2.01 8.56
N HIS A 70 0.01 0.80 8.01
CA HIS A 70 0.83 0.31 6.89
C HIS A 70 0.00 -0.12 5.66
N ILE A 71 -1.27 -0.50 5.83
CA ILE A 71 -2.10 -1.04 4.72
C ILE A 71 -3.37 -0.23 4.45
N GLY A 72 -3.75 0.66 5.37
CA GLY A 72 -5.09 1.22 5.39
C GLY A 72 -5.43 2.12 4.20
N ARG A 73 -4.45 2.69 3.50
CA ARG A 73 -4.66 3.54 2.30
C ARG A 73 -4.64 2.77 0.98
N ILE A 74 -4.44 1.45 0.99
CA ILE A 74 -4.48 0.63 -0.23
C ILE A 74 -5.75 0.86 -1.07
N PRO A 75 -6.97 1.04 -0.51
CA PRO A 75 -8.14 1.33 -1.32
C PRO A 75 -8.02 2.58 -2.20
N TRP A 76 -7.39 3.64 -1.67
CA TRP A 76 -7.14 4.88 -2.40
C TRP A 76 -6.05 4.72 -3.44
N LEU A 77 -5.02 3.91 -3.16
CA LEU A 77 -4.01 3.55 -4.15
C LEU A 77 -4.60 2.80 -5.35
N LEU A 78 -5.51 1.85 -5.10
CA LEU A 78 -6.22 1.15 -6.18
C LEU A 78 -7.17 2.08 -6.96
N ALA A 79 -7.80 3.04 -6.28
CA ALA A 79 -8.66 4.06 -6.90
C ALA A 79 -7.86 5.05 -7.74
N LYS A 80 -6.62 5.37 -7.34
CA LYS A 80 -5.66 6.18 -8.11
C LYS A 80 -5.17 5.49 -9.39
N GLY A 81 -5.35 4.17 -9.48
CA GLY A 81 -5.09 3.39 -10.69
C GLY A 81 -3.98 2.35 -10.57
N PHE A 82 -3.50 2.05 -9.36
CA PHE A 82 -2.47 1.01 -9.18
C PHE A 82 -2.97 -0.37 -9.59
N THR A 83 -2.20 -1.05 -10.44
CA THR A 83 -2.49 -2.38 -10.98
C THR A 83 -1.38 -3.40 -10.74
N GLY A 84 -0.24 -2.98 -10.18
CA GLY A 84 0.92 -3.83 -9.93
C GLY A 84 0.70 -4.92 -8.87
N PRO A 85 1.65 -5.86 -8.74
CA PRO A 85 1.63 -6.88 -7.69
C PRO A 85 1.85 -6.29 -6.30
N ILE A 86 1.34 -7.00 -5.29
CA ILE A 86 1.51 -6.69 -3.87
C ILE A 86 2.34 -7.80 -3.23
N PHE A 87 3.61 -7.54 -2.95
CA PHE A 87 4.51 -8.49 -2.28
C PHE A 87 4.41 -8.37 -0.77
N THR A 88 4.34 -9.51 -0.09
CA THR A 88 4.39 -9.58 1.37
C THR A 88 4.72 -11.00 1.82
N THR A 89 4.99 -11.20 3.11
CA THR A 89 5.22 -12.55 3.67
C THR A 89 3.97 -13.41 3.58
N GLU A 90 4.10 -14.74 3.51
CA GLU A 90 2.95 -15.66 3.49
C GLU A 90 1.98 -15.43 4.65
N ALA A 91 2.49 -15.17 5.86
CA ALA A 91 1.67 -14.86 7.03
C ALA A 91 0.88 -13.56 6.85
N SER A 92 1.51 -12.51 6.32
CA SER A 92 0.84 -11.23 6.04
C SER A 92 -0.15 -11.35 4.87
N ALA A 93 0.17 -12.14 3.85
CA ALA A 93 -0.73 -12.39 2.73
C ALA A 93 -2.06 -13.02 3.17
N ALA A 94 -2.02 -13.92 4.16
CA ALA A 94 -3.22 -14.52 4.75
C ALA A 94 -4.06 -13.52 5.57
N LEU A 95 -3.43 -12.55 6.24
CA LEU A 95 -4.10 -11.58 7.10
C LEU A 95 -4.59 -10.33 6.34
N LEU A 96 -3.88 -9.93 5.28
CA LEU A 96 -4.11 -8.68 4.57
C LEU A 96 -5.56 -8.51 4.07
N PRO A 97 -6.21 -9.51 3.44
CA PRO A 97 -7.61 -9.40 3.04
C PRO A 97 -8.57 -9.18 4.21
N LEU A 98 -8.37 -9.91 5.31
CA LEU A 98 -9.23 -9.83 6.50
C LEU A 98 -9.13 -8.45 7.15
N MET A 99 -7.92 -7.94 7.30
CA MET A 99 -7.66 -6.62 7.90
C MET A 99 -8.24 -5.49 7.04
N LEU A 100 -8.10 -5.59 5.71
CA LEU A 100 -8.69 -4.61 4.79
C LEU A 100 -10.22 -4.69 4.78
N GLU A 101 -10.82 -5.88 4.82
CA GLU A 101 -12.27 -6.04 4.85
C GLU A 101 -12.90 -5.33 6.06
N ASP A 102 -12.30 -5.51 7.24
CA ASP A 102 -12.76 -4.86 8.48
C ASP A 102 -12.63 -3.33 8.39
N SER A 103 -11.46 -2.85 7.94
CA SER A 103 -11.20 -1.43 7.74
C SER A 103 -12.21 -0.79 6.78
N LEU A 104 -12.55 -1.45 5.67
CA LEU A 104 -13.49 -0.95 4.67
C LEU A 104 -14.92 -0.84 5.22
N LYS A 105 -15.35 -1.78 6.06
CA LYS A 105 -16.67 -1.74 6.70
C LYS A 105 -16.74 -0.61 7.71
N LEU A 106 -15.72 -0.46 8.56
CA LEU A 106 -15.71 0.52 9.65
C LEU A 106 -15.46 1.94 9.15
N GLN A 107 -14.54 2.14 8.21
CA GLN A 107 -14.12 3.49 7.79
C GLN A 107 -14.90 4.02 6.58
N LEU A 108 -15.21 3.16 5.61
CA LEU A 108 -15.87 3.58 4.37
C LEU A 108 -17.36 3.21 4.33
N GLY A 109 -17.87 2.47 5.32
CA GLY A 109 -19.26 2.04 5.36
C GLY A 109 -19.66 1.18 4.16
N LEU A 110 -18.70 0.49 3.52
CA LEU A 110 -18.97 -0.29 2.33
C LEU A 110 -19.86 -1.48 2.66
N ASN A 111 -20.79 -1.77 1.75
CA ASN A 111 -21.62 -2.96 1.89
C ASN A 111 -20.82 -4.24 1.55
N LYS A 112 -21.36 -5.39 1.95
CA LYS A 112 -20.73 -6.70 1.75
C LYS A 112 -20.30 -6.96 0.30
N LYS A 113 -21.09 -6.54 -0.69
CA LYS A 113 -20.79 -6.76 -2.11
C LYS A 113 -19.62 -5.89 -2.60
N GLN A 114 -19.53 -4.66 -2.10
CA GLN A 114 -18.41 -3.76 -2.40
C GLN A 114 -17.12 -4.26 -1.78
N CYS A 115 -17.15 -4.66 -0.50
CA CYS A 115 -16.00 -5.27 0.17
C CYS A 115 -15.55 -6.52 -0.59
N GLN A 116 -16.47 -7.42 -0.92
CA GLN A 116 -16.14 -8.66 -1.63
C GLN A 116 -15.39 -8.40 -2.95
N LYS A 117 -15.88 -7.47 -3.79
CA LYS A 117 -15.21 -7.12 -5.04
C LYS A 117 -13.81 -6.54 -4.83
N PHE A 118 -13.64 -5.75 -3.77
CA PHE A 118 -12.35 -5.18 -3.43
C PHE A 118 -11.36 -6.27 -3.00
N ILE A 119 -11.80 -7.17 -2.12
CA ILE A 119 -11.00 -8.29 -1.63
C ILE A 119 -10.60 -9.22 -2.78
N GLU A 120 -11.53 -9.59 -3.66
CA GLU A 120 -11.22 -10.40 -4.85
C GLU A 120 -10.18 -9.76 -5.78
N ARG A 121 -10.13 -8.42 -5.84
CA ARG A 121 -9.10 -7.69 -6.60
C ARG A 121 -7.74 -7.78 -5.89
N ILE A 122 -7.72 -7.52 -4.58
CA ILE A 122 -6.50 -7.59 -3.76
C ILE A 122 -5.88 -8.98 -3.81
N GLU A 123 -6.67 -10.04 -3.62
CA GLU A 123 -6.19 -11.42 -3.65
C GLU A 123 -5.50 -11.79 -4.96
N LYS A 124 -5.96 -11.24 -6.09
CA LYS A 124 -5.31 -11.46 -7.41
C LYS A 124 -3.95 -10.76 -7.54
N GLN A 125 -3.75 -9.66 -6.81
CA GLN A 125 -2.51 -8.89 -6.83
C GLN A 125 -1.48 -9.38 -5.81
N ILE A 126 -1.91 -10.03 -4.72
CA ILE A 126 -1.01 -10.55 -3.69
C ILE A 126 -0.05 -11.60 -4.26
N LYS A 127 1.24 -11.42 -3.96
CA LYS A 127 2.35 -12.32 -4.24
C LYS A 127 3.02 -12.68 -2.92
N PRO A 128 2.63 -13.80 -2.29
CA PRO A 128 3.22 -14.21 -1.03
C PRO A 128 4.68 -14.64 -1.24
N VAL A 129 5.54 -14.25 -0.31
CA VAL A 129 6.98 -14.57 -0.32
C VAL A 129 7.32 -15.38 0.94
N PRO A 130 8.01 -16.53 0.81
CA PRO A 130 8.48 -17.30 1.96
C PRO A 130 9.46 -16.50 2.82
N TYR A 131 9.41 -16.68 4.14
CA TYR A 131 10.28 -15.94 5.07
C TYR A 131 11.75 -16.41 5.03
N HIS A 132 12.00 -17.67 4.65
CA HIS A 132 13.33 -18.30 4.68
C HIS A 132 13.97 -18.44 3.29
N CYS A 133 13.78 -17.45 2.40
CA CYS A 133 14.37 -17.45 1.07
C CYS A 133 15.90 -17.35 1.08
#